data_AF-A0A925ZKJ1-F1
#
_entry.id   AF-A0A925ZKJ1-F1
#
_cell.length_a   1.000
_cell.length_b   1.000
_cell.length_c   1.000
_cell.angle_alpha   90.00
_cell.angle_beta   90.00
_cell.angle_gamma   90.00
#
_symmetry.space_group_name_H-M   'P 1'
#
loop_
_entity.id
_entity.type
_entity.pdbx_description
1 polymer ?
#
loop_
_entity_poly.entity_id
_entity_poly.type
_entity_poly.pdbx_seq_one_letter_code
_entity_poly.pdbx_strand_id
1 'polypeptide(L)'
;MVAGALELSDDWRALPAATPRDVAESFSSPVARRILVEALLIPACIEGEVTQAGASVVRSFARSVRVRSHWVGIVGALHRRRTWPVKRQLFARSPDARRVLARTWAEDGLGGLWRALLFVAGRHVDRPLASRFRALGELSVGTLGRQFYDDFAARGLAFPGEPGGLPERMIHHDLMHVVNGYSTDPAGECELAGFYAGFSNGDSFTFIVTALATFQLALRVSPAIVSPARGAFDPARVLGAFLRGRRLNVDVMGAWDYWALMPLPLDVVRERLGIAETAE
;
A
#
# COMPACT_ATOMS: atom_id res chain seq x y z
N MET A 1 -9.42 2.30 -20.15
CA MET A 1 -9.02 2.97 -18.91
C MET A 1 -7.52 2.85 -18.65
N VAL A 2 -6.94 1.66 -18.42
CA VAL A 2 -5.47 1.53 -18.20
C VAL A 2 -4.62 2.05 -19.38
N ALA A 3 -5.01 1.75 -20.61
CA ALA A 3 -4.33 2.25 -21.81
C ALA A 3 -4.29 3.78 -21.87
N GLY A 4 -5.40 4.46 -21.53
CA GLY A 4 -5.44 5.92 -21.44
C GLY A 4 -4.56 6.47 -20.32
N ALA A 5 -4.54 5.79 -19.16
CA ALA A 5 -3.65 6.15 -18.05
C ALA A 5 -2.15 5.90 -18.33
N LEU A 6 -1.83 5.10 -19.36
CA LEU A 6 -0.47 4.85 -19.85
C LEU A 6 -0.17 5.60 -21.14
N GLU A 7 -1.07 6.49 -21.59
CA GLU A 7 -0.97 7.23 -22.85
C GLU A 7 -0.71 6.32 -24.07
N LEU A 8 -1.19 5.08 -24.01
CA LEU A 8 -1.08 4.14 -25.12
C LEU A 8 -2.11 4.50 -26.19
N SER A 9 -1.65 4.70 -27.42
CA SER A 9 -2.52 4.89 -28.58
C SER A 9 -3.45 3.68 -28.77
N ASP A 10 -4.59 3.86 -29.43
CA ASP A 10 -5.57 2.77 -29.68
C ASP A 10 -4.96 1.58 -30.45
N ASP A 11 -3.82 1.78 -31.10
CA ASP A 11 -3.09 0.80 -31.90
C ASP A 11 -2.35 -0.27 -31.07
N TRP A 12 -2.24 -0.11 -29.75
CA TRP A 12 -1.50 -1.07 -28.92
C TRP A 12 -2.06 -2.50 -28.99
N ARG A 13 -3.37 -2.64 -29.28
CA ARG A 13 -4.02 -3.96 -29.45
C ARG A 13 -3.66 -4.65 -30.76
N ALA A 14 -3.22 -3.90 -31.76
CA ALA A 14 -2.76 -4.46 -33.04
C ALA A 14 -1.31 -4.94 -32.96
N LEU A 15 -0.57 -4.56 -31.92
CA LEU A 15 0.80 -5.04 -31.71
C LEU A 15 0.81 -6.55 -31.43
N PRO A 16 1.73 -7.30 -32.05
CA PRO A 16 1.88 -8.71 -31.74
C PRO A 16 2.27 -8.88 -30.27
N ALA A 17 1.74 -9.94 -29.64
CA ALA A 17 2.08 -10.26 -28.27
C ALA A 17 3.60 -10.51 -28.14
N ALA A 18 4.26 -9.73 -27.28
CA ALA A 18 5.68 -9.88 -27.06
C ALA A 18 6.01 -11.27 -26.50
N THR A 19 6.98 -11.94 -27.09
CA THR A 19 7.49 -13.20 -26.57
C THR A 19 8.50 -12.94 -25.43
N PRO A 20 8.78 -13.95 -24.58
CA PRO A 20 9.86 -13.85 -23.59
C PRO A 20 11.23 -13.51 -24.20
N ARG A 21 11.45 -13.85 -25.48
CA ARG A 21 12.68 -13.55 -26.21
C ARG A 21 12.73 -12.08 -26.60
N ASP A 22 11.66 -11.55 -27.18
CA ASP A 22 11.58 -10.13 -27.61
C ASP A 22 11.81 -9.20 -26.42
N VAL A 23 11.25 -9.56 -25.26
CA VAL A 23 11.48 -8.84 -24.01
C VAL A 23 12.94 -8.92 -23.56
N ALA A 24 13.59 -10.09 -23.65
CA ALA A 24 14.98 -10.24 -23.25
C ALA A 24 15.93 -9.41 -24.13
N GLU A 25 15.61 -9.29 -25.42
CA GLU A 25 16.36 -8.50 -26.40
C GLU A 25 16.11 -6.98 -26.22
N SER A 26 14.87 -6.57 -25.89
CA SER A 26 14.50 -5.15 -25.75
C SER A 26 14.91 -4.52 -24.42
N PHE A 27 14.82 -5.25 -23.31
CA PHE A 27 15.15 -4.73 -21.98
C PHE A 27 16.56 -5.14 -21.59
N SER A 28 17.56 -4.29 -21.79
CA SER A 28 18.96 -4.60 -21.45
C SER A 28 19.28 -4.43 -19.95
N SER A 29 18.59 -3.52 -19.27
CA SER A 29 18.80 -3.22 -17.85
C SER A 29 18.28 -4.35 -16.93
N PRO A 30 19.10 -4.88 -16.00
CA PRO A 30 18.63 -5.84 -14.98
C PRO A 30 17.47 -5.31 -14.14
N VAL A 31 17.46 -4.01 -13.84
CA VAL A 31 16.40 -3.35 -13.08
C VAL A 31 15.10 -3.34 -13.89
N ALA A 32 15.17 -2.93 -15.16
CA ALA A 32 13.98 -2.89 -16.01
C ALA A 32 13.39 -4.29 -16.25
N ARG A 33 14.24 -5.31 -16.47
CA ARG A 33 13.81 -6.71 -16.56
C ARG A 33 13.07 -7.17 -15.30
N ARG A 34 13.59 -6.80 -14.12
CA ARG A 34 12.96 -7.15 -12.84
C ARG A 34 11.60 -6.48 -12.68
N ILE A 35 11.52 -5.17 -12.93
CA ILE A 35 10.26 -4.40 -12.85
C ILE A 35 9.21 -5.01 -13.76
N LEU A 36 9.58 -5.31 -15.01
CA LEU A 36 8.65 -5.93 -15.97
C LEU A 36 8.13 -7.28 -15.47
N VAL A 37 9.03 -8.17 -15.04
CA VAL A 37 8.65 -9.51 -14.56
C VAL A 37 7.77 -9.45 -13.31
N GLU A 38 8.05 -8.51 -12.41
CA GLU A 38 7.22 -8.29 -11.21
C GLU A 38 5.84 -7.72 -11.60
N ALA A 39 5.80 -6.76 -12.52
CA ALA A 39 4.56 -6.19 -13.03
C ALA A 39 3.65 -7.22 -13.70
N LEU A 40 4.19 -8.29 -14.30
CA LEU A 40 3.39 -9.41 -14.86
C LEU A 40 2.54 -10.13 -13.81
N LEU A 41 2.79 -9.97 -12.51
CA LEU A 41 1.89 -10.49 -11.48
C LEU A 41 0.52 -9.81 -11.49
N ILE A 42 0.44 -8.53 -11.90
CA ILE A 42 -0.82 -7.77 -11.95
C ILE A 42 -1.80 -8.42 -12.93
N PRO A 43 -1.51 -8.56 -14.24
CA PRO A 43 -2.43 -9.22 -15.17
C PRO A 43 -2.61 -10.71 -14.83
N ALA A 44 -1.64 -11.38 -14.20
CA ALA A 44 -1.82 -12.76 -13.77
C ALA A 44 -2.84 -12.93 -12.62
N CYS A 45 -3.18 -11.86 -11.90
CA CYS A 45 -4.15 -11.86 -10.80
C CYS A 45 -5.46 -11.14 -11.16
N ILE A 46 -5.52 -10.37 -12.26
CA ILE A 46 -6.58 -9.39 -12.50
C ILE A 46 -7.95 -10.02 -12.72
N GLU A 47 -8.01 -11.26 -13.19
CA GLU A 47 -9.28 -12.00 -13.35
C GLU A 47 -9.84 -12.54 -12.02
N GLY A 48 -9.28 -12.14 -10.87
CA GLY A 48 -9.73 -12.58 -9.54
C GLY A 48 -9.25 -13.98 -9.15
N GLU A 49 -8.48 -14.62 -10.03
CA GLU A 49 -7.75 -15.85 -9.78
C GLU A 49 -6.41 -15.86 -10.51
N VAL A 50 -5.48 -16.69 -10.03
CA VAL A 50 -4.23 -16.96 -10.75
C VAL A 50 -4.35 -18.34 -11.38
N THR A 51 -4.48 -18.40 -12.70
CA THR A 51 -4.56 -19.68 -13.43
C THR A 51 -3.20 -20.36 -13.53
N GLN A 52 -3.18 -21.67 -13.80
CA GLN A 52 -1.92 -22.38 -14.05
C GLN A 52 -1.18 -21.81 -15.28
N ALA A 53 -1.95 -21.42 -16.31
CA ALA A 53 -1.43 -20.78 -17.52
C ALA A 53 -0.77 -19.43 -17.17
N GLY A 54 -1.48 -18.53 -16.47
CA GLY A 54 -0.93 -17.25 -16.03
C GLY A 54 0.32 -17.41 -15.16
N ALA A 55 0.29 -18.36 -14.22
CA ALA A 55 1.47 -18.69 -13.41
C ALA A 55 2.67 -19.17 -14.23
N SER A 56 2.42 -19.94 -15.29
CA SER A 56 3.45 -20.47 -16.18
C SER A 56 4.03 -19.38 -17.08
N VAL A 57 3.20 -18.44 -17.54
CA VAL A 57 3.63 -17.24 -18.29
C VAL A 57 4.60 -16.43 -17.46
N VAL A 58 4.24 -16.01 -16.24
CA VAL A 58 5.12 -15.22 -15.36
C VAL A 58 6.48 -15.92 -15.16
N ARG A 59 6.49 -17.23 -14.91
CA ARG A 59 7.73 -18.01 -14.77
C ARG A 59 8.52 -18.16 -16.06
N SER A 60 7.84 -18.20 -17.21
CA SER A 60 8.50 -18.27 -18.53
C SER A 60 9.28 -16.99 -18.79
N PHE A 61 8.64 -15.82 -18.63
CA PHE A 61 9.30 -14.52 -18.76
C PHE A 61 10.47 -14.39 -17.78
N ALA A 62 10.26 -14.69 -16.50
CA ALA A 62 11.32 -14.63 -15.49
C ALA A 62 12.56 -15.47 -15.85
N ARG A 63 12.36 -16.68 -16.39
CA ARG A 63 13.46 -17.57 -16.83
C ARG A 63 14.19 -17.00 -18.04
N SER A 64 13.45 -16.55 -19.06
CA SER A 64 14.04 -16.05 -20.31
C SER A 64 14.88 -14.79 -20.10
N VAL A 65 14.41 -13.87 -19.25
CA VAL A 65 15.17 -12.65 -18.91
C VAL A 65 16.17 -12.83 -17.76
N ARG A 66 16.29 -14.07 -17.23
CA ARG A 66 17.17 -14.46 -16.12
C ARG A 66 16.94 -13.66 -14.82
N VAL A 67 15.68 -13.32 -14.54
CA VAL A 67 15.28 -12.60 -13.33
C VAL A 67 14.94 -13.60 -12.22
N ARG A 68 15.58 -13.42 -11.06
CA ARG A 68 15.18 -14.05 -9.80
C ARG A 68 14.46 -13.00 -8.96
N SER A 69 13.14 -13.15 -8.83
CA SER A 69 12.33 -12.34 -7.92
C SER A 69 11.57 -13.26 -6.97
N HIS A 70 11.54 -12.88 -5.69
CA HIS A 70 10.74 -13.59 -4.70
C HIS A 70 9.24 -13.49 -5.04
N TRP A 71 8.79 -12.39 -5.68
CA TRP A 71 7.40 -12.25 -6.12
C TRP A 71 7.02 -13.31 -7.15
N VAL A 72 7.91 -13.66 -8.08
CA VAL A 72 7.72 -14.82 -8.98
C VAL A 72 7.62 -16.13 -8.19
N GLY A 73 8.36 -16.25 -7.09
CA GLY A 73 8.34 -17.41 -6.20
C GLY A 73 6.99 -17.68 -5.53
N ILE A 74 6.19 -16.64 -5.26
CA ILE A 74 4.87 -16.81 -4.61
C ILE A 74 3.73 -17.11 -5.59
N VAL A 75 3.93 -16.95 -6.90
CA VAL A 75 2.86 -17.15 -7.90
C VAL A 75 2.23 -18.55 -7.79
N GLY A 76 3.04 -19.57 -7.46
CA GLY A 76 2.51 -20.92 -7.20
C GLY A 76 1.67 -21.03 -5.93
N ALA A 77 1.98 -20.26 -4.89
CA ALA A 77 1.18 -20.18 -3.68
C ALA A 77 -0.12 -19.39 -3.92
N LEU A 78 -0.07 -18.30 -4.70
CA LEU A 78 -1.25 -17.53 -5.12
C LEU A 78 -2.23 -18.42 -5.92
N HIS A 79 -1.73 -19.13 -6.94
CA HIS A 79 -2.51 -20.09 -7.72
C HIS A 79 -3.18 -21.16 -6.84
N ARG A 80 -2.42 -21.77 -5.94
CA ARG A 80 -2.95 -22.79 -5.00
C ARG A 80 -3.69 -22.20 -3.79
N ARG A 81 -3.90 -20.88 -3.76
CA ARG A 81 -4.50 -20.12 -2.66
C ARG A 81 -3.90 -20.42 -1.28
N ARG A 82 -2.60 -20.79 -1.22
CA ARG A 82 -1.89 -21.09 0.02
C ARG A 82 -1.49 -19.78 0.69
N THR A 83 -2.17 -19.42 1.78
CA THR A 83 -1.98 -18.13 2.46
C THR A 83 -0.66 -18.03 3.23
N TRP A 84 -0.22 -19.10 3.90
CA TRP A 84 0.97 -19.05 4.76
C TRP A 84 2.27 -18.65 4.04
N PRO A 85 2.63 -19.23 2.88
CA PRO A 85 3.82 -18.79 2.14
C PRO A 85 3.74 -17.33 1.68
N VAL A 86 2.54 -16.87 1.30
CA VAL A 86 2.29 -15.48 0.87
C VAL A 86 2.46 -14.54 2.06
N LYS A 87 1.82 -14.82 3.21
CA LYS A 87 1.98 -14.07 4.46
C LYS A 87 3.43 -13.94 4.87
N ARG A 88 4.16 -15.06 4.92
CA ARG A 88 5.57 -15.10 5.31
C ARG A 88 6.40 -14.17 4.42
N GLN A 89 6.14 -14.18 3.11
CA GLN A 89 6.88 -13.35 2.18
C GLN A 89 6.52 -11.87 2.28
N LEU A 90 5.22 -11.54 2.37
CA LEU A 90 4.77 -10.16 2.58
C LEU A 90 5.40 -9.58 3.86
N PHE A 91 5.38 -10.33 4.95
CA PHE A 91 6.01 -9.91 6.21
C PHE A 91 7.52 -9.69 6.06
N ALA A 92 8.25 -10.63 5.45
CA ALA A 92 9.71 -10.53 5.27
C ALA A 92 10.14 -9.36 4.37
N ARG A 93 9.23 -8.82 3.55
CA ARG A 93 9.49 -7.78 2.54
C ARG A 93 8.84 -6.44 2.86
N SER A 94 7.90 -6.41 3.81
CA SER A 94 7.23 -5.18 4.24
C SER A 94 8.26 -4.10 4.62
N PRO A 95 8.29 -2.98 3.89
CA PRO A 95 9.13 -1.83 4.24
C PRO A 95 8.78 -1.29 5.63
N ASP A 96 7.48 -1.31 5.96
CA ASP A 96 6.94 -0.80 7.21
C ASP A 96 7.36 -1.65 8.42
N ALA A 97 7.29 -2.99 8.30
CA ALA A 97 7.71 -3.89 9.37
C ALA A 97 9.20 -3.71 9.72
N ARG A 98 10.07 -3.52 8.73
CA ARG A 98 11.50 -3.29 8.95
C ARG A 98 11.76 -1.96 9.65
N ARG A 99 11.06 -0.90 9.26
CA ARG A 99 11.18 0.45 9.86
C ARG A 99 10.65 0.47 11.29
N VAL A 100 9.49 -0.12 11.54
CA VAL A 100 8.91 -0.24 12.88
C VAL A 100 9.84 -1.01 13.80
N LEU A 101 10.38 -2.16 13.37
CA LEU A 101 11.34 -2.94 14.16
C LEU A 101 12.61 -2.15 14.47
N ALA A 102 13.19 -1.47 13.47
CA ALA A 102 14.40 -0.67 13.66
C ALA A 102 14.18 0.49 14.65
N ARG A 103 13.03 1.18 14.57
CA ARG A 103 12.67 2.27 15.49
C ARG A 103 12.37 1.79 16.89
N THR A 104 11.56 0.74 17.03
CA THR A 104 11.26 0.15 18.36
C THR A 104 12.54 -0.30 19.07
N TRP A 105 13.51 -0.83 18.34
CA TRP A 105 14.82 -1.18 18.88
C TRP A 105 15.65 0.06 19.28
N ALA A 106 15.67 1.10 18.44
CA ALA A 106 16.46 2.31 18.66
C ALA A 106 15.90 3.22 19.77
N GLU A 107 14.58 3.32 19.91
CA GLU A 107 13.91 4.28 20.79
C GLU A 107 13.55 3.69 22.16
N ASP A 108 13.16 2.40 22.22
CA ASP A 108 12.44 1.89 23.39
C ASP A 108 13.10 0.69 24.09
N GLY A 109 14.15 0.09 23.52
CA GLY A 109 14.83 -1.08 24.10
C GLY A 109 13.87 -2.16 24.63
N LEU A 110 14.07 -2.64 25.87
CA LEU A 110 13.19 -3.63 26.52
C LEU A 110 11.78 -3.09 26.86
N GLY A 111 11.63 -1.77 27.06
CA GLY A 111 10.34 -1.14 27.34
C GLY A 111 9.40 -1.08 26.14
N GLY A 112 9.95 -1.08 24.93
CA GLY A 112 9.20 -1.15 23.67
C GLY A 112 8.58 -2.51 23.45
N LEU A 113 9.29 -3.57 23.87
CA LEU A 113 8.79 -4.94 23.83
C LEU A 113 7.56 -5.13 24.75
N TRP A 114 7.58 -4.51 25.94
CA TRP A 114 6.43 -4.52 26.86
C TRP A 114 5.23 -3.74 26.31
N ARG A 115 5.44 -2.56 25.72
CA ARG A 115 4.37 -1.80 25.05
C ARG A 115 3.81 -2.54 23.85
N ALA A 116 4.65 -3.21 23.06
CA ALA A 116 4.21 -4.08 21.96
C ALA A 116 3.36 -5.24 22.46
N LEU A 117 3.73 -5.88 23.59
CA LEU A 117 2.94 -6.92 24.24
C LEU A 117 1.58 -6.41 24.75
N LEU A 118 1.53 -5.25 25.41
CA LEU A 118 0.28 -4.62 25.85
C LEU A 118 -0.63 -4.28 24.67
N PHE A 119 -0.04 -3.84 23.55
CA PHE A 119 -0.77 -3.57 22.32
C PHE A 119 -1.38 -4.85 21.72
N VAL A 120 -0.59 -5.93 21.61
CA VAL A 120 -1.09 -7.24 21.17
C VAL A 120 -2.20 -7.77 22.09
N ALA A 121 -2.10 -7.49 23.39
CA ALA A 121 -3.13 -7.84 24.37
C ALA A 121 -4.35 -6.90 24.38
N GLY A 122 -4.37 -5.84 23.55
CA GLY A 122 -5.46 -4.86 23.49
C GLY A 122 -5.61 -3.99 24.75
N ARG A 123 -4.57 -3.93 25.59
CA ARG A 123 -4.59 -3.22 26.89
C ARG A 123 -3.79 -1.92 26.89
N HIS A 124 -3.32 -1.48 25.72
CA HIS A 124 -2.62 -0.22 25.61
C HIS A 124 -3.63 0.94 25.71
N VAL A 125 -3.44 1.80 26.71
CA VAL A 125 -4.24 3.01 26.92
C VAL A 125 -3.28 4.16 27.21
N ASP A 126 -3.39 5.24 26.46
CA ASP A 126 -2.66 6.49 26.62
C ASP A 126 -3.69 7.63 26.59
N ARG A 127 -4.11 8.05 27.78
CA ARG A 127 -5.16 9.08 27.93
C ARG A 127 -4.74 10.43 27.38
N PRO A 128 -3.51 10.96 27.65
CA PRO A 128 -3.04 12.19 27.02
C PRO A 128 -3.09 12.14 25.49
N LEU A 129 -2.64 11.05 24.89
CA LEU A 129 -2.67 10.88 23.43
C LEU A 129 -4.11 10.85 22.89
N ALA A 130 -4.97 10.05 23.52
CA ALA A 130 -6.38 9.97 23.15
C ALA A 130 -7.07 11.34 23.21
N SER A 131 -6.85 12.10 24.28
CA SER A 131 -7.38 13.47 24.42
C SER A 131 -6.89 14.39 23.30
N ARG A 132 -5.62 14.28 22.89
CA ARG A 132 -5.05 15.07 21.80
C ARG A 132 -5.73 14.76 20.46
N PHE A 133 -5.99 13.47 20.17
CA PHE A 133 -6.74 13.08 18.98
C PHE A 133 -8.21 13.49 19.04
N ARG A 134 -8.85 13.42 20.22
CA ARG A 134 -10.23 13.88 20.42
C ARG A 134 -10.37 15.39 20.20
N ALA A 135 -9.40 16.18 20.65
CA ALA A 135 -9.38 17.63 20.47
C ALA A 135 -9.33 18.05 18.98
N LEU A 136 -8.95 17.16 18.06
CA LEU A 136 -9.03 17.44 16.62
C LEU A 136 -10.47 17.73 16.15
N GLY A 137 -11.49 17.24 16.85
CA GLY A 137 -12.89 17.55 16.57
C GLY A 137 -13.27 19.01 16.80
N GLU A 138 -12.46 19.75 17.58
CA GLU A 138 -12.66 21.19 17.85
C GLU A 138 -12.09 22.08 16.72
N LEU A 139 -11.31 21.51 15.81
CA LEU A 139 -10.76 22.23 14.67
C LEU A 139 -11.86 22.61 13.66
N SER A 140 -11.59 23.68 12.91
CA SER A 140 -12.47 24.16 11.84
C SER A 140 -12.71 23.09 10.77
N VAL A 141 -13.94 23.03 10.26
CA VAL A 141 -14.31 22.17 9.12
C VAL A 141 -13.42 22.48 7.91
N GLY A 142 -12.99 21.44 7.20
CA GLY A 142 -12.09 21.54 6.04
C GLY A 142 -10.59 21.43 6.38
N THR A 143 -10.23 21.41 7.67
CA THR A 143 -8.87 21.09 8.10
C THR A 143 -8.60 19.59 8.11
N LEU A 144 -7.34 19.18 7.95
CA LEU A 144 -6.93 17.77 7.99
C LEU A 144 -7.37 17.08 9.29
N GLY A 145 -7.10 17.70 10.43
CA GLY A 145 -7.39 17.13 11.73
C GLY A 145 -8.89 16.98 11.99
N ARG A 146 -9.68 17.99 11.58
CA ARG A 146 -11.14 17.90 11.68
C ARG A 146 -11.70 16.78 10.81
N GLN A 147 -11.25 16.69 9.55
CA GLN A 147 -11.68 15.62 8.66
C GLN A 147 -11.30 14.24 9.23
N PHE A 148 -10.05 14.07 9.69
CA PHE A 148 -9.58 12.84 10.32
C PHE A 148 -10.44 12.43 11.53
N TYR A 149 -10.79 13.39 12.39
CA TYR A 149 -11.67 13.15 13.53
C TYR A 149 -13.06 12.69 13.08
N ASP A 150 -13.70 13.43 12.17
CA ASP A 150 -15.05 13.15 11.69
C ASP A 150 -15.11 11.75 11.03
N ASP A 151 -14.08 11.40 10.27
CA ASP A 151 -13.86 10.11 9.64
C ASP A 151 -13.78 8.95 10.64
N PHE A 152 -13.03 9.11 11.73
CA PHE A 152 -12.94 8.10 12.80
C PHE A 152 -14.26 7.98 13.57
N ALA A 153 -14.86 9.12 13.91
CA ALA A 153 -16.12 9.18 14.65
C ALA A 153 -17.27 8.53 13.87
N ALA A 154 -17.40 8.82 12.57
CA ALA A 154 -18.45 8.27 11.71
C ALA A 154 -18.36 6.74 11.58
N ARG A 155 -17.16 6.17 11.67
CA ARG A 155 -16.90 4.72 11.58
C ARG A 155 -16.89 4.02 12.93
N GLY A 156 -17.01 4.76 14.04
CA GLY A 156 -16.91 4.21 15.39
C GLY A 156 -15.53 3.62 15.70
N LEU A 157 -14.47 4.13 15.07
CA LEU A 157 -13.11 3.67 15.30
C LEU A 157 -12.54 4.28 16.58
N ALA A 158 -11.76 3.50 17.32
CA ALA A 158 -11.03 3.99 18.48
C ALA A 158 -9.83 4.83 18.05
N PHE A 159 -9.64 5.99 18.68
CA PHE A 159 -8.49 6.84 18.42
C PHE A 159 -7.20 6.24 19.01
N PRO A 160 -6.02 6.60 18.49
CA PRO A 160 -4.76 6.23 19.14
C PRO A 160 -4.74 6.66 20.61
N GLY A 161 -4.34 5.74 21.49
CA GLY A 161 -4.39 5.92 22.94
C GLY A 161 -5.68 5.44 23.61
N GLU A 162 -6.75 5.17 22.85
CA GLU A 162 -7.96 4.52 23.36
C GLU A 162 -7.85 2.98 23.34
N PRO A 163 -8.60 2.25 24.18
CA PRO A 163 -8.66 0.80 24.10
C PRO A 163 -9.05 0.32 22.68
N GLY A 164 -8.20 -0.50 22.08
CA GLY A 164 -8.40 -1.02 20.71
C GLY A 164 -7.99 -0.06 19.58
N GLY A 165 -7.55 1.16 19.90
CA GLY A 165 -6.99 2.09 18.92
C GLY A 165 -5.65 1.61 18.36
N LEU A 166 -5.35 1.95 17.11
CA LEU A 166 -4.05 1.64 16.50
C LEU A 166 -2.92 2.44 17.16
N PRO A 167 -1.65 1.97 17.11
CA PRO A 167 -0.53 2.74 17.66
C PRO A 167 -0.35 4.03 16.86
N GLU A 168 0.03 5.13 17.51
CA GLU A 168 0.24 6.43 16.85
C GLU A 168 1.18 6.33 15.63
N ARG A 169 2.24 5.52 15.72
CA ARG A 169 3.16 5.29 14.60
C ARG A 169 2.50 4.75 13.32
N MET A 170 1.34 4.10 13.41
CA MET A 170 0.60 3.59 12.27
C MET A 170 -0.39 4.60 11.69
N ILE A 171 -0.58 5.76 12.33
CA ILE A 171 -1.59 6.75 11.93
C ILE A 171 -1.30 7.37 10.56
N HIS A 172 -0.05 7.29 10.09
CA HIS A 172 0.32 7.70 8.74
C HIS A 172 -0.51 6.97 7.67
N HIS A 173 -0.89 5.70 7.90
CA HIS A 173 -1.81 4.96 7.04
C HIS A 173 -3.15 5.68 6.89
N ASP A 174 -3.81 5.92 8.03
CA ASP A 174 -5.15 6.48 8.06
C ASP A 174 -5.18 7.95 7.63
N LEU A 175 -4.13 8.72 7.96
CA LEU A 175 -3.96 10.08 7.46
C LEU A 175 -3.84 10.11 5.93
N MET A 176 -3.16 9.13 5.32
CA MET A 176 -3.01 9.11 3.86
C MET A 176 -4.33 8.76 3.16
N HIS A 177 -5.27 8.06 3.80
CA HIS A 177 -6.65 7.98 3.27
C HIS A 177 -7.28 9.37 3.20
N VAL A 178 -7.27 10.11 4.30
CA VAL A 178 -7.87 11.46 4.39
C VAL A 178 -7.22 12.43 3.40
N VAL A 179 -5.89 12.50 3.40
CA VAL A 179 -5.13 13.41 2.54
C VAL A 179 -5.39 13.14 1.06
N ASN A 180 -5.48 11.87 0.65
CA ASN A 180 -5.74 11.53 -0.75
C ASN A 180 -7.23 11.48 -1.10
N GLY A 181 -8.13 11.47 -0.12
CA GLY A 181 -9.56 11.25 -0.33
C GLY A 181 -9.91 9.82 -0.74
N TYR A 182 -9.04 8.85 -0.41
CA TYR A 182 -9.32 7.43 -0.68
C TYR A 182 -10.19 6.86 0.43
N SER A 183 -11.27 6.17 0.07
CA SER A 183 -12.09 5.45 1.05
C SER A 183 -11.29 4.34 1.74
N THR A 184 -11.81 3.83 2.86
CA THR A 184 -11.27 2.65 3.56
C THR A 184 -12.01 1.37 3.16
N ASP A 185 -12.67 1.38 2.00
CA ASP A 185 -13.23 0.17 1.41
C ASP A 185 -12.13 -0.59 0.63
N PRO A 186 -12.37 -1.83 0.19
CA PRO A 186 -11.35 -2.60 -0.54
C PRO A 186 -10.74 -1.92 -1.77
N ALA A 187 -11.49 -1.06 -2.48
CA ALA A 187 -10.97 -0.35 -3.65
C ALA A 187 -10.08 0.83 -3.23
N GLY A 188 -10.50 1.60 -2.23
CA GLY A 188 -9.69 2.69 -1.67
C GLY A 188 -8.40 2.20 -1.01
N GLU A 189 -8.42 1.01 -0.40
CA GLU A 189 -7.21 0.32 0.07
C GLU A 189 -6.26 -0.08 -1.07
N CYS A 190 -6.79 -0.44 -2.25
CA CYS A 190 -5.96 -0.70 -3.43
C CYS A 190 -5.31 0.59 -3.94
N GLU A 191 -6.05 1.71 -3.98
CA GLU A 191 -5.48 3.02 -4.32
C GLU A 191 -4.39 3.43 -3.35
N LEU A 192 -4.63 3.28 -2.04
CA LEU A 192 -3.62 3.58 -1.03
C LEU A 192 -2.37 2.70 -1.21
N ALA A 193 -2.54 1.40 -1.50
CA ALA A 193 -1.40 0.53 -1.81
C ALA A 193 -0.62 0.99 -3.05
N GLY A 194 -1.31 1.47 -4.09
CA GLY A 194 -0.68 2.11 -5.25
C GLY A 194 0.13 3.33 -4.85
N PHE A 195 -0.46 4.23 -4.07
CA PHE A 195 0.18 5.44 -3.55
C PHE A 195 1.46 5.13 -2.75
N TYR A 196 1.40 4.18 -1.81
CA TYR A 196 2.57 3.74 -1.04
C TYR A 196 3.65 3.10 -1.94
N ALA A 197 3.26 2.31 -2.94
CA ALA A 197 4.21 1.76 -3.90
C ALA A 197 4.95 2.86 -4.70
N GLY A 198 4.34 4.03 -4.87
CA GLY A 198 4.94 5.18 -5.56
C GLY A 198 6.16 5.75 -4.85
N PHE A 199 6.06 6.07 -3.56
CA PHE A 199 7.15 6.74 -2.84
C PHE A 199 8.03 5.83 -2.00
N SER A 200 7.55 4.63 -1.65
CA SER A 200 8.28 3.76 -0.72
C SER A 200 9.65 3.40 -1.24
N ASN A 201 10.65 3.47 -0.37
CA ASN A 201 11.99 2.96 -0.64
C ASN A 201 12.06 1.46 -0.30
N GLY A 202 12.83 0.70 -1.08
CA GLY A 202 13.01 -0.74 -0.87
C GLY A 202 12.12 -1.60 -1.77
N ASP A 203 11.35 -2.49 -1.18
CA ASP A 203 10.53 -3.48 -1.91
C ASP A 203 9.07 -3.02 -2.03
N SER A 204 8.89 -1.90 -2.72
CA SER A 204 7.63 -1.16 -2.83
C SER A 204 6.52 -1.99 -3.50
N PHE A 205 6.90 -2.98 -4.30
CA PHE A 205 5.95 -3.92 -4.91
C PHE A 205 5.21 -4.79 -3.87
N THR A 206 5.68 -4.84 -2.62
CA THR A 206 4.97 -5.47 -1.50
C THR A 206 3.55 -4.91 -1.34
N PHE A 207 3.35 -3.60 -1.50
CA PHE A 207 2.03 -2.97 -1.36
C PHE A 207 1.07 -3.45 -2.46
N ILE A 208 1.53 -3.48 -3.70
CA ILE A 208 0.75 -3.99 -4.84
C ILE A 208 0.38 -5.46 -4.64
N VAL A 209 1.35 -6.31 -4.26
CA VAL A 209 1.08 -7.74 -4.02
C VAL A 209 0.13 -7.94 -2.83
N THR A 210 0.20 -7.10 -1.81
CA THR A 210 -0.75 -7.12 -0.67
C THR A 210 -2.16 -6.80 -1.15
N ALA A 211 -2.33 -5.74 -1.95
CA ALA A 211 -3.63 -5.38 -2.52
C ALA A 211 -4.19 -6.49 -3.44
N LEU A 212 -3.36 -7.04 -4.33
CA LEU A 212 -3.76 -8.16 -5.19
C LEU A 212 -4.16 -9.39 -4.37
N ALA A 213 -3.35 -9.79 -3.39
CA ALA A 213 -3.63 -10.97 -2.59
C ALA A 213 -4.90 -10.80 -1.74
N THR A 214 -5.06 -9.65 -1.07
CA THR A 214 -6.16 -9.43 -0.11
C THR A 214 -7.46 -8.99 -0.78
N PHE A 215 -7.41 -8.07 -1.75
CA PHE A 215 -8.59 -7.40 -2.30
C PHE A 215 -8.93 -7.81 -3.74
N GLN A 216 -7.99 -8.41 -4.48
CA GLN A 216 -8.27 -9.02 -5.77
C GLN A 216 -8.58 -10.51 -5.68
N LEU A 217 -7.73 -11.26 -4.95
CA LEU A 217 -7.81 -12.72 -4.86
C LEU A 217 -8.60 -13.21 -3.64
N ALA A 218 -9.04 -12.33 -2.73
CA ALA A 218 -9.71 -12.66 -1.47
C ALA A 218 -8.91 -13.64 -0.59
N LEU A 219 -7.58 -13.48 -0.52
CA LEU A 219 -6.74 -14.28 0.38
C LEU A 219 -6.65 -13.59 1.74
N ARG A 220 -6.86 -14.36 2.81
CA ARG A 220 -6.63 -13.89 4.19
C ARG A 220 -5.13 -13.79 4.48
N VAL A 221 -4.44 -12.83 3.88
CA VAL A 221 -2.99 -12.59 4.07
C VAL A 221 -2.67 -11.36 4.93
N SER A 222 -3.61 -10.42 5.04
CA SER A 222 -3.55 -9.24 5.91
C SER A 222 -3.90 -9.54 7.39
N PRO A 223 -3.73 -8.57 8.31
CA PRO A 223 -4.21 -8.68 9.69
C PRO A 223 -5.70 -9.04 9.79
N ALA A 224 -6.11 -9.66 10.89
CA ALA A 224 -7.48 -10.18 11.05
C ALA A 224 -8.58 -9.11 11.00
N ILE A 225 -8.26 -7.86 11.29
CA ILE A 225 -9.17 -6.70 11.19
C ILE A 225 -9.51 -6.34 9.73
N VAL A 226 -8.65 -6.73 8.77
CA VAL A 226 -8.86 -6.43 7.35
C VAL A 226 -9.71 -7.53 6.73
N SER A 227 -10.88 -7.16 6.22
CA SER A 227 -11.76 -8.07 5.49
C SER A 227 -11.29 -8.23 4.04
N PRO A 228 -10.92 -9.44 3.57
CA PRO A 228 -10.55 -9.66 2.18
C PRO A 228 -11.74 -9.46 1.25
N ALA A 229 -11.45 -9.02 0.02
CA ALA A 229 -12.42 -8.86 -1.05
C ALA A 229 -11.95 -9.54 -2.34
N ARG A 230 -12.86 -9.71 -3.30
CA ARG A 230 -12.55 -10.20 -4.64
C ARG A 230 -12.93 -9.13 -5.65
N GLY A 231 -12.05 -8.87 -6.61
CA GLY A 231 -12.34 -7.99 -7.75
C GLY A 231 -12.26 -6.48 -7.44
N ALA A 232 -11.73 -6.06 -6.29
CA ALA A 232 -11.69 -4.64 -5.93
C ALA A 232 -10.50 -3.87 -6.53
N PHE A 233 -9.53 -4.56 -7.14
CA PHE A 233 -8.35 -3.92 -7.70
C PHE A 233 -8.64 -3.36 -9.10
N ASP A 234 -8.81 -2.04 -9.20
CA ASP A 234 -8.88 -1.32 -10.48
C ASP A 234 -7.47 -0.83 -10.89
N PRO A 235 -6.86 -1.38 -11.95
CA PRO A 235 -5.49 -1.02 -12.31
C PRO A 235 -5.33 0.45 -12.73
N ALA A 236 -6.37 1.10 -13.27
CA ALA A 236 -6.28 2.50 -13.68
C ALA A 236 -6.24 3.42 -12.45
N ARG A 237 -7.12 3.18 -11.47
CA ARG A 237 -7.13 3.92 -10.21
C ARG A 237 -5.84 3.70 -9.42
N VAL A 238 -5.38 2.45 -9.32
CA VAL A 238 -4.12 2.12 -8.64
C VAL A 238 -2.90 2.76 -9.32
N LEU A 239 -2.86 2.80 -10.65
CA LEU A 239 -1.81 3.51 -11.39
C LEU A 239 -1.85 5.02 -11.16
N GLY A 240 -3.03 5.63 -11.20
CA GLY A 240 -3.20 7.05 -10.87
C GLY A 240 -2.71 7.37 -9.47
N ALA A 241 -3.07 6.54 -8.48
CA ALA A 241 -2.59 6.66 -7.12
C ALA A 241 -1.07 6.47 -7.00
N PHE A 242 -0.48 5.51 -7.73
CA PHE A 242 0.96 5.32 -7.81
C PHE A 242 1.68 6.56 -8.34
N LEU A 243 1.21 7.14 -9.45
CA LEU A 243 1.78 8.36 -10.03
C LEU A 243 1.64 9.56 -9.08
N ARG A 244 0.51 9.68 -8.38
CA ARG A 244 0.35 10.67 -7.29
C ARG A 244 1.37 10.44 -6.18
N GLY A 245 1.58 9.19 -5.77
CA GLY A 245 2.60 8.81 -4.78
C GLY A 245 4.02 9.16 -5.21
N ARG A 246 4.36 9.04 -6.50
CA ARG A 246 5.68 9.47 -7.03
C ARG A 246 6.00 10.94 -6.82
N ARG A 247 4.97 11.78 -6.64
CA ARG A 247 5.12 13.23 -6.40
C ARG A 247 5.28 13.59 -4.92
N LEU A 248 5.04 12.65 -4.01
CA LEU A 248 5.17 12.86 -2.58
C LEU A 248 6.62 13.24 -2.25
N ASN A 249 6.80 14.40 -1.61
CA ASN A 249 8.11 14.97 -1.31
C ASN A 249 8.52 14.82 0.18
N VAL A 250 7.66 14.20 1.00
CA VAL A 250 7.89 13.92 2.43
C VAL A 250 7.88 12.42 2.70
N ASP A 251 8.80 11.93 3.55
CA ASP A 251 8.77 10.53 4.02
C ASP A 251 7.69 10.36 5.11
N VAL A 252 6.45 10.09 4.68
CA VAL A 252 5.30 9.90 5.59
C VAL A 252 5.37 8.59 6.39
N MET A 253 6.19 7.65 5.95
CA MET A 253 6.56 6.44 6.70
C MET A 253 7.80 6.66 7.60
N GLY A 254 8.30 7.90 7.58
CA GLY A 254 9.49 8.36 8.29
C GLY A 254 9.13 9.10 9.57
N ALA A 255 10.05 9.95 10.02
CA ALA A 255 9.80 10.88 11.11
C ALA A 255 9.37 12.18 10.44
N TRP A 256 8.10 12.52 10.55
CA TRP A 256 7.53 13.73 9.99
C TRP A 256 6.51 14.31 10.97
N ASP A 257 6.48 15.63 11.07
CA ASP A 257 5.59 16.33 12.00
C ASP A 257 4.21 16.52 11.34
N TYR A 258 3.44 15.43 11.30
CA TYR A 258 2.08 15.47 10.78
C TYR A 258 1.14 16.28 11.68
N TRP A 259 1.48 16.49 12.97
CA TRP A 259 0.68 17.29 13.89
C TRP A 259 0.63 18.75 13.46
N ALA A 260 1.73 19.29 12.92
CA ALA A 260 1.77 20.64 12.34
C ALA A 260 0.83 20.81 11.13
N LEU A 261 0.39 19.71 10.51
CA LEU A 261 -0.52 19.72 9.36
C LEU A 261 -1.99 19.64 9.76
N MET A 262 -2.30 19.09 10.94
CA MET A 262 -3.67 18.91 11.42
C MET A 262 -4.56 20.16 11.39
N PRO A 263 -4.09 21.37 11.79
CA PRO A 263 -4.94 22.56 11.77
C PRO A 263 -5.04 23.21 10.38
N LEU A 264 -4.35 22.68 9.37
CA LEU A 264 -4.31 23.30 8.04
C LEU A 264 -5.45 22.78 7.15
N PRO A 265 -5.99 23.63 6.25
CA PRO A 265 -6.88 23.20 5.17
C PRO A 265 -6.28 22.06 4.31
N LEU A 266 -7.12 21.13 3.85
CA LEU A 266 -6.66 19.94 3.13
C LEU A 266 -5.91 20.24 1.81
N ASP A 267 -6.31 21.28 1.08
CA ASP A 267 -5.63 21.77 -0.11
C ASP A 267 -4.20 22.23 0.20
N VAL A 268 -4.02 23.02 1.26
CA VAL A 268 -2.70 23.46 1.75
C VAL A 268 -1.85 22.27 2.18
N VAL A 269 -2.45 21.27 2.84
CA VAL A 269 -1.73 20.03 3.21
C VAL A 269 -1.26 19.29 1.95
N ARG A 270 -2.13 19.11 0.97
CA ARG A 270 -1.78 18.42 -0.30
C ARG A 270 -0.68 19.16 -1.05
N GLU A 271 -0.70 20.49 -1.07
CA GLU A 271 0.36 21.31 -1.66
C GLU A 271 1.70 21.10 -0.94
N ARG A 272 1.71 21.19 0.40
CA ARG A 272 2.93 20.97 1.20
C ARG A 272 3.55 19.60 0.98
N LEU A 273 2.70 18.58 0.76
CA LEU A 273 3.11 17.21 0.47
C LEU A 273 3.45 16.96 -1.01
N GLY A 274 3.32 17.96 -1.89
CA GLY A 274 3.62 17.84 -3.33
C GLY A 274 2.57 17.07 -4.15
N ILE A 275 1.43 16.75 -3.54
CA ILE A 275 0.38 15.89 -4.12
C ILE A 275 -0.92 16.65 -4.40
N ALA A 276 -0.89 17.98 -4.45
CA ALA A 276 -2.01 18.77 -4.95
C ALA A 276 -2.39 18.34 -6.38
N GLU A 277 -3.67 18.37 -6.71
CA GLU A 277 -4.11 18.14 -8.08
C GLU A 277 -3.45 19.19 -8.98
N THR A 278 -2.78 18.74 -10.04
CA THR A 278 -2.35 19.64 -11.10
C THR A 278 -3.60 20.06 -11.84
N ALA A 279 -3.89 21.35 -11.86
CA ALA A 279 -4.91 21.88 -12.76
C ALA A 279 -4.54 21.45 -14.19
N GLU A 280 -5.39 20.63 -14.80
CA GLU A 280 -5.35 20.34 -16.24
C GLU A 280 -5.79 21.57 -17.05
#